data_AF-A0A6H5JGZ7-F1
#
_entry.id   AF-A0A6H5JGZ7-F1
#
_cell.length_a   1.000
_cell.length_b   1.000
_cell.length_c   1.000
_cell.angle_alpha   90.00
_cell.angle_beta   90.00
_cell.angle_gamma   90.00
#
_symmetry.space_group_name_H-M   'P 1'
#
loop_
_entity.id
_entity.type
_entity.pdbx_description
1 polymer ?
#
loop_
_entity_poly.entity_id
_entity_poly.type
_entity_poly.pdbx_seq_one_letter_code
_entity_poly.pdbx_strand_id
1 'polypeptide(L)'
;MKTWKTLFNARLLFVTTCALAAQEDLRVALPISRVEIDGGFQGKPDNEQAHSYRSHERAPHTASGDGLHKATVGMPASFTIQLVGDNLGDFHVLLPNWERIRSRRFIYVWIANEDQILTAEVVDGGRKDGTLTATYKSDFPGNYSVHIEEVQLSKKGEGVPILGSPFSLTIAGDAPTLNVNSLPVCSSDEDANTDIADTFWRPGTWLSSNVASAAHGVMRNGWVFQPKSCVFDTFSYEDLMLLASIGGEPTWLLVLGGSVERGVFLTLIDMVLAAGQKQGIRSSVLNKCWGYADVRVGNLRLTYQDMRLFRFTISTDSVACNNEKLTSESTSALVHSAGQFLASTVFQDGGQWPTMMMAASRLIPTRAEHTQFSVEVLMDAMPPSWEGKLFFVDHMAGLGNYWTEENPTMTALKNVGIWFDRMSPDDDNGLGKMDGYQTRDPRVSFMSVFPMYQAKLFENEGSRNGIRRFAGSQHFHYISKETSAPETRNGTIMVHSTITEMLANVILGRAVETKASLHAKAAASKDEIQKLSSEVGKSFQVCWDCPGTLLPFHVKPIPEPVCEILESLPGGAKMGDVWSGSLCPDWCMKQEPVSQKNTQSDVVDVRMCSARTHQP
;
A
#
# COMPACT_ATOMS: atom_id res chain seq x y z
N MET A 1 14.47 -38.93 -33.36
CA MET A 1 14.84 -40.36 -33.17
C MET A 1 16.33 -40.55 -33.43
N LYS A 2 17.16 -40.56 -32.39
CA LYS A 2 18.38 -41.37 -32.21
C LYS A 2 19.03 -40.96 -30.89
N THR A 3 18.90 -41.87 -29.95
CA THR A 3 19.40 -41.90 -28.57
C THR A 3 20.90 -42.15 -28.51
N TRP A 4 21.64 -41.43 -27.65
CA TRP A 4 22.85 -41.94 -27.03
C TRP A 4 22.85 -41.65 -25.53
N LYS A 5 23.20 -42.68 -24.76
CA LYS A 5 23.15 -42.81 -23.30
C LYS A 5 24.58 -42.75 -22.75
N THR A 6 24.68 -42.16 -21.54
CA THR A 6 25.63 -42.45 -20.44
C THR A 6 27.14 -42.24 -20.61
N LEU A 7 27.76 -41.45 -19.72
CA LEU A 7 28.47 -41.99 -18.55
C LEU A 7 28.86 -40.93 -17.50
N PHE A 8 28.63 -41.29 -16.25
CA PHE A 8 29.10 -40.69 -15.01
C PHE A 8 30.63 -40.56 -14.95
N ASN A 9 31.14 -39.51 -14.30
CA ASN A 9 32.37 -39.59 -13.52
C ASN A 9 32.38 -38.53 -12.42
N ALA A 10 32.22 -38.99 -11.18
CA ALA A 10 32.51 -38.26 -9.96
C ALA A 10 34.03 -38.31 -9.71
N ARG A 11 34.64 -37.17 -9.38
CA ARG A 11 35.92 -37.14 -8.65
C ARG A 11 35.90 -36.07 -7.58
N LEU A 12 35.77 -36.59 -6.36
CA LEU A 12 36.11 -36.05 -5.07
C LEU A 12 37.61 -35.72 -5.00
N LEU A 13 37.98 -34.55 -4.46
CA LEU A 13 39.34 -34.29 -3.96
C LEU A 13 39.28 -33.33 -2.76
N PHE A 14 39.51 -33.92 -1.58
CA PHE A 14 39.93 -33.26 -0.34
C PHE A 14 41.38 -32.80 -0.48
N VAL A 15 41.74 -31.61 0.04
CA VAL A 15 42.96 -31.33 0.83
C VAL A 15 42.81 -29.98 1.59
N THR A 16 42.64 -30.10 2.90
CA THR A 16 43.19 -29.36 4.07
C THR A 16 43.83 -27.95 3.99
N THR A 17 43.25 -27.06 4.81
CA THR A 17 43.83 -26.18 5.88
C THR A 17 45.27 -25.69 5.83
N CYS A 18 45.42 -24.37 6.03
CA CYS A 18 46.45 -23.79 6.92
C CYS A 18 45.95 -22.47 7.56
N ALA A 19 46.18 -22.38 8.87
CA ALA A 19 45.94 -21.24 9.75
C ALA A 19 47.25 -20.49 10.03
N LEU A 20 47.17 -19.20 10.40
CA LEU A 20 48.09 -18.38 11.23
C LEU A 20 47.51 -16.95 11.19
N ALA A 21 46.86 -16.44 12.24
CA ALA A 21 47.41 -15.87 13.48
C ALA A 21 48.23 -14.58 13.25
N ALA A 22 47.64 -13.44 13.62
CA ALA A 22 48.36 -12.27 14.14
C ALA A 22 47.41 -11.50 15.08
N GLN A 23 47.76 -11.55 16.36
CA GLN A 23 47.13 -10.90 17.50
C GLN A 23 48.15 -9.86 17.97
N GLU A 24 47.75 -8.60 18.15
CA GLU A 24 48.35 -7.79 19.22
C GLU A 24 47.43 -6.62 19.61
N ASP A 25 47.17 -6.61 20.93
CA ASP A 25 46.44 -5.66 21.75
C ASP A 25 47.16 -4.31 21.85
N LEU A 26 46.41 -3.22 21.97
CA LEU A 26 46.72 -2.24 23.02
C LEU A 26 45.50 -1.41 23.45
N ARG A 27 45.24 -1.55 24.74
CA ARG A 27 44.20 -0.93 25.56
C ARG A 27 44.36 0.57 25.67
N VAL A 28 43.27 1.32 25.58
CA VAL A 28 43.05 2.53 26.39
C VAL A 28 41.59 2.52 26.87
N ALA A 29 41.44 2.72 28.18
CA ALA A 29 40.21 2.57 28.93
C ALA A 29 39.56 3.92 29.28
N LEU A 30 38.25 3.84 29.56
CA LEU A 30 37.38 4.71 30.39
C LEU A 30 36.73 5.95 29.74
N PRO A 31 35.55 6.41 30.24
CA PRO A 31 34.76 5.90 31.38
C PRO A 31 33.31 5.51 31.05
N ILE A 32 32.88 4.42 31.68
CA ILE A 32 31.48 4.05 31.89
C ILE A 32 30.93 4.97 32.99
N SER A 33 29.96 5.82 32.65
CA SER A 33 29.13 6.49 33.64
C SER A 33 28.09 5.51 34.14
N ARG A 34 28.35 4.97 35.33
CA ARG A 34 27.40 4.23 36.17
C ARG A 34 26.41 5.24 36.72
N VAL A 35 25.14 5.15 36.32
CA VAL A 35 24.04 5.72 37.09
C VAL A 35 23.52 4.60 37.99
N GLU A 36 23.89 4.65 39.26
CA GLU A 36 23.20 3.93 40.32
C GLU A 36 21.81 4.56 40.48
N ILE A 37 20.77 3.83 40.04
CA ILE A 37 19.42 4.03 40.57
C ILE A 37 19.22 2.89 41.57
N ASP A 38 19.62 3.15 42.81
CA ASP A 38 19.24 2.34 43.95
C ASP A 38 17.93 2.91 44.51
N GLY A 39 16.89 2.08 44.55
CA GLY A 39 15.53 2.50 44.88
C GLY A 39 14.54 1.40 44.57
N GLY A 40 14.54 0.36 45.40
CA GLY A 40 13.76 -0.86 45.22
C GLY A 40 12.25 -0.64 45.05
N PHE A 41 11.69 -1.32 44.06
CA PHE A 41 10.29 -1.73 44.03
C PHE A 41 10.23 -3.21 43.63
N GLN A 42 10.38 -4.09 44.63
CA GLN A 42 9.75 -5.41 44.58
C GLN A 42 8.30 -5.23 45.05
N GLY A 43 7.37 -5.13 44.10
CA GLY A 43 5.94 -4.98 44.35
C GLY A 43 5.14 -6.15 43.77
N LYS A 44 4.26 -6.71 44.60
CA LYS A 44 3.29 -7.79 44.38
C LYS A 44 2.29 -7.51 43.23
N PRO A 45 1.54 -8.53 42.74
CA PRO A 45 0.72 -8.43 41.53
C PRO A 45 -0.53 -7.55 41.69
N ASP A 46 -0.94 -6.97 40.54
CA ASP A 46 -2.30 -6.66 40.07
C ASP A 46 -3.42 -6.61 41.13
N ASN A 47 -3.85 -5.40 41.51
CA ASN A 47 -5.22 -5.08 41.97
C ASN A 47 -5.44 -3.59 42.34
N GLU A 48 -4.39 -2.79 42.57
CA GLU A 48 -4.57 -1.43 43.12
C GLU A 48 -4.87 -0.33 42.10
N GLN A 49 -4.68 -0.55 40.78
CA GLN A 49 -5.02 0.47 39.77
C GLN A 49 -6.52 0.59 39.47
N ALA A 50 -7.38 -0.23 40.08
CA ALA A 50 -8.83 -0.19 39.90
C ALA A 50 -9.56 0.80 40.83
N HIS A 51 -8.89 1.40 41.82
CA HIS A 51 -9.58 2.05 42.94
C HIS A 51 -9.74 3.58 42.90
N SER A 52 -9.46 4.27 41.78
CA SER A 52 -9.63 5.73 41.69
C SER A 52 -10.55 6.22 40.57
N TYR A 53 -11.59 5.48 40.19
CA TYR A 53 -12.55 5.95 39.19
C TYR A 53 -13.76 6.61 39.84
N ARG A 54 -14.07 7.84 39.41
CA ARG A 54 -15.32 8.52 39.77
C ARG A 54 -16.48 7.73 39.13
N SER A 55 -17.66 7.73 39.75
CA SER A 55 -18.85 6.96 39.36
C SER A 55 -19.44 7.23 37.96
N HIS A 56 -18.73 7.98 37.11
CA HIS A 56 -19.09 8.31 35.73
C HIS A 56 -17.99 7.99 34.70
N GLU A 57 -16.84 7.46 35.13
CA GLU A 57 -15.76 7.01 34.26
C GLU A 57 -15.95 5.52 33.95
N ARG A 58 -16.08 5.19 32.67
CA ARG A 58 -16.19 3.81 32.19
C ARG A 58 -14.98 3.02 32.68
N ALA A 59 -15.20 1.83 33.22
CA ALA A 59 -14.10 0.93 33.52
C ALA A 59 -13.35 0.61 32.21
N PRO A 60 -12.02 0.80 32.15
CA PRO A 60 -11.26 0.66 30.92
C PRO A 60 -11.07 -0.82 30.56
N HIS A 61 -10.95 -1.10 29.25
CA HIS A 61 -10.54 -2.43 28.77
C HIS A 61 -9.17 -2.81 29.36
N THR A 62 -8.96 -4.10 29.60
CA THR A 62 -7.70 -4.64 30.15
C THR A 62 -7.21 -5.82 29.34
N ALA A 63 -5.93 -6.17 29.45
CA ALA A 63 -5.35 -7.36 28.83
C ALA A 63 -4.52 -8.15 29.84
N SER A 64 -4.48 -9.47 29.71
CA SER A 64 -3.73 -10.37 30.58
C SER A 64 -3.35 -11.68 29.88
N GLY A 65 -2.35 -12.37 30.42
CA GLY A 65 -1.87 -13.66 29.91
C GLY A 65 -0.39 -13.64 29.57
N ASP A 66 0.23 -14.83 29.56
CA ASP A 66 1.68 -14.96 29.41
C ASP A 66 2.19 -14.37 28.09
N GLY A 67 1.46 -14.58 26.99
CA GLY A 67 1.83 -14.05 25.67
C GLY A 67 1.85 -12.52 25.57
N LEU A 68 1.35 -11.80 26.58
CA LEU A 68 1.45 -10.34 26.68
C LEU A 68 2.86 -9.89 27.13
N HIS A 69 3.57 -10.76 27.85
CA HIS A 69 4.85 -10.42 28.51
C HIS A 69 6.01 -11.31 28.09
N LYS A 70 5.75 -12.55 27.70
CA LYS A 70 6.77 -13.53 27.34
C LYS A 70 6.32 -14.37 26.15
N ALA A 71 7.22 -14.56 25.20
CA ALA A 71 7.05 -15.52 24.11
C ALA A 71 8.40 -16.15 23.74
N THR A 72 8.35 -17.13 22.84
CA THR A 72 9.54 -17.80 22.30
C THR A 72 9.56 -17.63 20.79
N VAL A 73 10.74 -17.35 20.22
CA VAL A 73 10.92 -17.23 18.77
C VAL A 73 10.38 -18.48 18.07
N GLY A 74 9.64 -18.28 16.99
CA GLY A 74 9.08 -19.35 16.15
C GLY A 74 7.81 -20.01 16.70
N MET A 75 7.45 -19.76 17.97
CA MET A 75 6.28 -20.33 18.63
C MET A 75 5.10 -19.34 18.64
N PRO A 76 3.86 -19.81 18.38
CA PRO A 76 2.68 -18.99 18.62
C PRO A 76 2.55 -18.63 20.09
N ALA A 77 2.18 -17.37 20.36
CA ALA A 77 1.85 -16.86 21.67
C ALA A 77 0.48 -16.18 21.63
N SER A 78 -0.24 -16.22 22.74
CA SER A 78 -1.55 -15.59 22.85
C SER A 78 -1.78 -14.94 24.22
N PHE A 79 -2.66 -13.97 24.23
CA PHE A 79 -3.14 -13.32 25.45
C PHE A 79 -4.60 -12.91 25.29
N THR A 80 -5.22 -12.60 26.42
CA THR A 80 -6.63 -12.31 26.54
C THR A 80 -6.86 -10.82 26.70
N ILE A 81 -7.86 -10.28 26.01
CA ILE A 81 -8.32 -8.90 26.15
C ILE A 81 -9.73 -8.96 26.72
N GLN A 82 -9.89 -8.42 27.92
CA GLN A 82 -11.19 -8.28 28.57
C GLN A 82 -11.79 -6.94 28.17
N LEU A 83 -12.87 -7.01 27.41
CA LEU A 83 -13.66 -5.84 27.09
C LEU A 83 -14.58 -5.51 28.26
N VAL A 84 -14.84 -4.23 28.44
CA VAL A 84 -15.67 -3.70 29.52
C VAL A 84 -16.74 -2.83 28.87
N GLY A 85 -18.00 -3.24 29.03
CA GLY A 85 -19.15 -2.57 28.43
C GLY A 85 -19.98 -1.78 29.44
N ASP A 86 -20.77 -0.83 28.95
CA ASP A 86 -21.64 0.04 29.77
C ASP A 86 -22.82 -0.68 30.45
N ASN A 87 -23.07 -1.98 30.20
CA ASN A 87 -24.19 -2.74 30.78
C ASN A 87 -23.88 -4.23 30.95
N LEU A 88 -23.17 -4.61 32.02
CA LEU A 88 -23.15 -6.00 32.52
C LEU A 88 -24.14 -6.21 33.70
N GLY A 89 -25.01 -5.23 33.95
CA GLY A 89 -25.80 -5.12 35.18
C GLY A 89 -27.26 -5.58 35.14
N ASP A 90 -27.79 -6.08 34.02
CA ASP A 90 -29.17 -6.60 33.98
C ASP A 90 -29.25 -7.97 33.28
N PHE A 91 -29.43 -9.01 34.11
CA PHE A 91 -29.24 -10.43 33.82
C PHE A 91 -30.21 -11.07 32.81
N HIS A 92 -30.98 -10.29 32.05
CA HIS A 92 -31.87 -10.80 31.00
C HIS A 92 -31.89 -9.97 29.71
N VAL A 93 -31.06 -8.95 29.61
CA VAL A 93 -30.87 -8.21 28.36
C VAL A 93 -29.56 -8.71 27.75
N LEU A 94 -29.64 -9.12 26.48
CA LEU A 94 -28.50 -9.43 25.62
C LEU A 94 -27.35 -8.48 25.96
N LEU A 95 -26.13 -9.02 26.04
CA LEU A 95 -24.87 -8.28 26.15
C LEU A 95 -24.96 -6.91 25.47
N PRO A 96 -24.24 -5.87 25.95
CA PRO A 96 -24.17 -4.61 25.22
C PRO A 96 -23.92 -4.98 23.76
N ASN A 97 -24.90 -4.66 22.92
CA ASN A 97 -24.97 -5.10 21.53
C ASN A 97 -23.69 -4.61 20.82
N TRP A 98 -22.61 -5.38 20.92
CA TRP A 98 -21.56 -5.41 19.90
C TRP A 98 -22.19 -5.83 18.57
N GLU A 99 -23.36 -6.50 18.63
CA GLU A 99 -24.24 -6.70 17.49
C GLU A 99 -24.82 -5.39 16.91
N ARG A 100 -24.37 -5.12 15.69
CA ARG A 100 -25.09 -4.50 14.56
C ARG A 100 -25.45 -3.02 14.59
N ILE A 101 -25.57 -2.33 15.72
CA ILE A 101 -26.21 -1.01 15.72
C ILE A 101 -25.21 0.13 15.93
N ARG A 102 -24.57 0.53 14.83
CA ARG A 102 -23.95 1.86 14.56
C ARG A 102 -22.66 2.25 15.30
N SER A 103 -22.32 1.69 16.46
CA SER A 103 -21.02 1.95 17.11
C SER A 103 -19.95 0.98 16.63
N ARG A 104 -19.43 1.23 15.43
CA ARG A 104 -18.34 0.49 14.78
C ARG A 104 -17.02 0.61 15.56
N ARG A 105 -16.84 -0.23 16.57
CA ARG A 105 -15.64 -0.31 17.41
C ARG A 105 -14.94 -1.64 17.19
N PHE A 106 -13.62 -1.65 17.13
CA PHE A 106 -12.83 -2.89 17.01
C PHE A 106 -11.52 -2.78 17.80
N ILE A 107 -10.93 -3.92 18.18
CA ILE A 107 -9.66 -3.92 18.91
C ILE A 107 -8.51 -4.20 17.95
N TYR A 108 -7.57 -3.27 17.89
CA TYR A 108 -6.38 -3.40 17.08
C TYR A 108 -5.15 -3.70 17.94
N VAL A 109 -4.39 -4.73 17.56
CA VAL A 109 -3.19 -5.18 18.29
C VAL A 109 -2.00 -5.25 17.35
N TRP A 110 -0.93 -4.57 17.72
CA TRP A 110 0.36 -4.68 17.05
C TRP A 110 1.50 -4.73 18.04
N ILE A 111 2.58 -5.36 17.61
CA ILE A 111 3.74 -5.68 18.42
C ILE A 111 4.95 -5.13 17.68
N ALA A 112 5.71 -4.27 18.35
CA ALA A 112 6.78 -3.52 17.72
C ALA A 112 8.04 -3.46 18.58
N ASN A 113 9.19 -3.53 17.94
CA ASN A 113 10.47 -3.09 18.49
C ASN A 113 11.19 -2.22 17.45
N GLU A 114 12.49 -1.99 17.62
CA GLU A 114 13.29 -1.20 16.68
C GLU A 114 13.46 -1.87 15.31
N ASP A 115 13.35 -3.20 15.23
CA ASP A 115 13.69 -3.99 14.06
C ASP A 115 12.50 -4.66 13.36
N GLN A 116 11.38 -4.78 14.04
CA GLN A 116 10.23 -5.52 13.58
C GLN A 116 8.92 -4.89 14.04
N ILE A 117 7.94 -4.86 13.14
CA ILE A 117 6.54 -4.63 13.47
C ILE A 117 5.70 -5.77 12.90
N LEU A 118 4.88 -6.39 13.76
CA LEU A 118 3.95 -7.45 13.39
C LEU A 118 2.57 -7.21 14.02
N THR A 119 1.57 -7.90 13.51
CA THR A 119 0.17 -7.75 13.94
C THR A 119 -0.30 -9.02 14.61
N ALA A 120 -1.10 -8.88 15.67
CA ALA A 120 -1.73 -10.03 16.29
C ALA A 120 -3.12 -10.25 15.69
N GLU A 121 -3.46 -11.51 15.46
CA GLU A 121 -4.80 -11.94 15.07
C GLU A 121 -5.70 -11.88 16.31
N VAL A 122 -6.79 -11.10 16.25
CA VAL A 122 -7.70 -10.93 17.40
C VAL A 122 -9.03 -11.59 17.11
N VAL A 123 -9.27 -12.77 17.67
CA VAL A 123 -10.52 -13.53 17.54
C VAL A 123 -11.42 -13.30 18.74
N ASP A 124 -12.74 -13.31 18.53
CA ASP A 124 -13.70 -13.48 19.63
C ASP A 124 -13.51 -14.90 20.19
N GLY A 125 -13.36 -15.03 21.52
CA GLY A 125 -13.25 -16.32 22.18
C GLY A 125 -14.52 -17.18 22.10
N GLY A 126 -15.58 -16.70 21.44
CA GLY A 126 -16.88 -17.35 21.31
C GLY A 126 -17.66 -17.34 22.63
N ARG A 127 -17.12 -16.70 23.67
CA ARG A 127 -17.75 -16.56 24.97
C ARG A 127 -18.47 -15.22 25.01
N LYS A 128 -19.73 -15.27 25.42
CA LYS A 128 -20.59 -14.10 25.65
C LYS A 128 -20.15 -13.27 26.87
N ASP A 129 -18.87 -13.21 27.19
CA ASP A 129 -18.31 -12.47 28.33
C ASP A 129 -17.49 -11.24 27.89
N GLY A 130 -17.45 -10.95 26.59
CA GLY A 130 -16.68 -9.83 26.05
C GLY A 130 -15.17 -10.08 26.05
N THR A 131 -14.76 -11.35 25.95
CA THR A 131 -13.36 -11.74 25.90
C THR A 131 -12.87 -11.92 24.47
N LEU A 132 -11.80 -11.22 24.10
CA LEU A 132 -11.07 -11.47 22.85
C LEU A 132 -9.76 -12.19 23.13
N THR A 133 -9.31 -13.03 22.18
CA THR A 133 -7.99 -13.66 22.22
C THR A 133 -7.13 -13.08 21.10
N ALA A 134 -6.01 -12.46 21.46
CA ALA A 134 -5.00 -12.02 20.52
C ALA A 134 -3.92 -13.10 20.38
N THR A 135 -3.60 -13.50 19.15
CA THR A 135 -2.59 -14.52 18.84
C THR A 135 -1.57 -13.97 17.85
N TYR A 136 -0.28 -14.24 18.08
CA TYR A 136 0.79 -13.83 17.18
C TYR A 136 1.93 -14.85 17.18
N LYS A 137 2.84 -14.71 16.22
CA LYS A 137 4.10 -15.43 16.14
C LYS A 137 5.17 -14.46 15.66
N SER A 138 6.31 -14.41 16.33
CA SER A 138 7.49 -13.68 15.86
C SER A 138 8.59 -14.67 15.51
N ASP A 139 9.30 -14.38 14.43
CA ASP A 139 10.51 -15.09 14.02
C ASP A 139 11.79 -14.42 14.51
N PHE A 140 11.71 -13.36 15.34
CA PHE A 140 12.86 -12.58 15.81
C PHE A 140 12.82 -12.39 17.34
N PRO A 141 13.94 -12.65 18.06
CA PRO A 141 14.01 -12.40 19.49
C PRO A 141 14.08 -10.89 19.79
N GLY A 142 13.83 -10.53 21.04
CA GLY A 142 14.06 -9.16 21.52
C GLY A 142 13.01 -8.66 22.51
N ASN A 143 13.16 -7.39 22.87
CA ASN A 143 12.19 -6.68 23.71
C ASN A 143 11.26 -5.86 22.82
N TYR A 144 9.97 -6.11 22.96
CA TYR A 144 8.89 -5.52 22.18
C TYR A 144 7.94 -4.73 23.08
N SER A 145 7.21 -3.82 22.45
CA SER A 145 6.03 -3.17 23.01
C SER A 145 4.78 -3.74 22.35
N VAL A 146 3.84 -4.23 23.16
CA VAL A 146 2.51 -4.67 22.72
C VAL A 146 1.55 -3.51 22.86
N HIS A 147 1.05 -3.03 21.73
CA HIS A 147 0.08 -1.95 21.67
C HIS A 147 -1.30 -2.52 21.41
N ILE A 148 -2.28 -2.10 22.22
CA ILE A 148 -3.66 -2.56 22.14
C ILE A 148 -4.56 -1.34 22.20
N GLU A 149 -5.33 -1.11 21.13
CA GLU A 149 -6.20 0.05 21.01
C GLU A 149 -7.63 -0.32 20.67
N GLU A 150 -8.58 0.38 21.30
CA GLU A 150 -9.97 0.43 20.85
C GLU A 150 -10.06 1.48 19.72
N VAL A 151 -10.42 1.03 18.53
CA VAL A 151 -10.60 1.89 17.37
C VAL A 151 -12.07 2.20 17.18
N GLN A 152 -12.43 3.48 17.17
CA GLN A 152 -13.81 3.91 16.94
C GLN A 152 -13.97 4.53 15.55
N LEU A 153 -14.59 3.81 14.60
CA LEU A 153 -14.78 4.30 13.23
C LEU A 153 -15.62 5.59 13.16
N SER A 154 -16.59 5.75 14.07
CA SER A 154 -17.41 6.98 14.13
C SER A 154 -16.63 8.24 14.50
N LYS A 155 -15.41 8.11 15.04
CA LYS A 155 -14.49 9.21 15.35
C LYS A 155 -13.35 9.27 14.32
N LYS A 156 -13.66 9.13 13.03
CA LYS A 156 -12.64 9.08 11.95
C LYS A 156 -11.59 7.96 12.14
N GLY A 157 -11.99 6.89 12.82
CA GLY A 157 -11.13 5.76 13.16
C GLY A 157 -10.04 6.12 14.16
N GLU A 158 -10.27 7.03 15.11
CA GLU A 158 -9.29 7.31 16.16
C GLU A 158 -9.14 6.11 17.11
N GLY A 159 -7.89 5.71 17.39
CA GLY A 159 -7.57 4.64 18.34
C GLY A 159 -7.28 5.19 19.72
N VAL A 160 -7.82 4.51 20.74
CA VAL A 160 -7.62 4.82 22.15
C VAL A 160 -6.92 3.64 22.81
N PRO A 161 -5.74 3.82 23.42
CA PRO A 161 -5.06 2.73 24.12
C PRO A 161 -5.90 2.24 25.29
N ILE A 162 -5.94 0.92 25.46
CA ILE A 162 -6.56 0.31 26.64
C ILE A 162 -5.69 0.51 27.89
N LEU A 163 -6.23 0.23 29.08
CA LEU A 163 -5.46 0.36 30.32
C LEU A 163 -4.21 -0.54 30.29
N GLY A 164 -3.06 0.05 30.57
CA GLY A 164 -1.76 -0.63 30.59
C GLY A 164 -1.00 -0.65 29.27
N SER A 165 -1.63 -0.28 28.14
CA SER A 165 -0.92 -0.23 26.86
C SER A 165 0.00 1.01 26.76
N PRO A 166 1.24 0.89 26.26
CA PRO A 166 1.90 -0.32 25.78
C PRO A 166 2.38 -1.25 26.90
N PHE A 167 2.31 -2.56 26.66
CA PHE A 167 2.86 -3.59 27.54
C PHE A 167 4.25 -4.01 27.08
N SER A 168 5.15 -4.32 28.03
CA SER A 168 6.46 -4.88 27.71
C SER A 168 6.37 -6.39 27.45
N LEU A 169 6.95 -6.83 26.34
CA LEU A 169 7.04 -8.23 25.92
C LEU A 169 8.51 -8.59 25.65
N THR A 170 8.97 -9.70 26.19
CA THR A 170 10.27 -10.29 25.82
C THR A 170 10.05 -11.57 25.03
N ILE A 171 10.56 -11.61 23.80
CA ILE A 171 10.57 -12.81 22.96
C ILE A 171 11.95 -13.46 23.08
N ALA A 172 12.01 -14.60 23.76
CA ALA A 172 13.24 -15.33 24.02
C ALA A 172 13.64 -16.23 22.85
N GLY A 173 14.94 -16.32 22.58
CA GLY A 173 15.54 -17.16 21.54
C GLY A 173 16.91 -16.63 21.14
N ASP A 174 17.81 -17.53 20.73
CA ASP A 174 19.20 -17.16 20.43
C ASP A 174 19.40 -16.63 19.00
N ALA A 175 18.48 -16.97 18.08
CA ALA A 175 18.56 -16.58 16.68
C ALA A 175 17.16 -16.46 16.04
N PRO A 176 17.02 -15.67 14.97
CA PRO A 176 15.81 -15.66 14.17
C PRO A 176 15.52 -17.05 13.58
N THR A 177 14.24 -17.46 13.59
CA THR A 177 13.81 -18.71 12.92
C THR A 177 13.62 -18.54 11.41
N LEU A 178 13.47 -17.31 10.95
CA LEU A 178 13.30 -16.97 9.54
C LEU A 178 14.65 -16.54 8.94
N ASN A 179 15.16 -17.32 7.98
CA ASN A 179 16.29 -16.89 7.17
C ASN A 179 15.79 -16.08 5.96
N VAL A 180 15.68 -14.76 6.16
CA VAL A 180 15.21 -13.83 5.12
C VAL A 180 16.06 -13.85 3.85
N ASN A 181 17.34 -14.23 3.93
CA ASN A 181 18.24 -14.27 2.78
C ASN A 181 18.04 -15.51 1.89
N SER A 182 17.30 -16.52 2.38
CA SER A 182 17.00 -17.74 1.62
C SER A 182 15.62 -17.74 0.98
N LEU A 183 14.80 -16.72 1.26
CA LEU A 183 13.46 -16.64 0.71
C LEU A 183 13.51 -16.25 -0.78
N PRO A 184 12.62 -16.80 -1.62
CA PRO A 184 12.52 -16.43 -3.03
C PRO A 184 11.93 -15.03 -3.20
N VAL A 185 12.19 -14.37 -4.33
CA VAL A 185 11.58 -13.08 -4.65
C VAL A 185 10.08 -13.26 -4.98
N CYS A 186 9.22 -12.41 -4.40
CA CYS A 186 7.77 -12.41 -4.56
C CYS A 186 7.30 -11.99 -5.98
N SER A 187 7.75 -12.66 -7.04
CA SER A 187 7.30 -12.36 -8.43
C SER A 187 7.94 -13.24 -9.51
N SER A 188 8.75 -14.26 -9.17
CA SER A 188 9.18 -15.22 -10.20
C SER A 188 7.96 -16.04 -10.66
N ASP A 189 7.85 -16.30 -11.95
CA ASP A 189 6.76 -17.09 -12.55
C ASP A 189 6.62 -18.52 -11.97
N GLU A 190 7.50 -18.88 -11.02
CA GLU A 190 7.49 -20.12 -10.21
C GLU A 190 6.46 -20.11 -9.07
N ASP A 191 5.84 -18.97 -8.75
CA ASP A 191 4.72 -18.89 -7.78
C ASP A 191 3.41 -19.55 -8.32
N ALA A 192 3.44 -20.15 -9.53
CA ALA A 192 2.28 -20.66 -10.28
C ALA A 192 1.44 -21.77 -9.60
N ASN A 193 1.83 -22.27 -8.42
CA ASN A 193 1.06 -23.24 -7.62
C ASN A 193 0.49 -22.66 -6.31
N THR A 194 0.49 -21.33 -6.14
CA THR A 194 0.09 -20.71 -4.87
C THR A 194 -1.40 -20.40 -4.79
N ASP A 195 -1.98 -20.65 -3.61
CA ASP A 195 -3.35 -20.27 -3.23
C ASP A 195 -3.55 -18.76 -3.49
N ILE A 196 -4.56 -18.40 -4.28
CA ILE A 196 -4.88 -16.99 -4.58
C ILE A 196 -5.14 -16.18 -3.31
N ALA A 197 -5.66 -16.81 -2.25
CA ALA A 197 -5.82 -16.16 -0.96
C ALA A 197 -4.45 -15.78 -0.38
N ASP A 198 -3.46 -16.66 -0.45
CA ASP A 198 -2.12 -16.40 0.06
C ASP A 198 -1.41 -15.32 -0.76
N THR A 199 -1.58 -15.30 -2.09
CA THR A 199 -0.96 -14.29 -2.95
C THR A 199 -1.66 -12.93 -2.92
N PHE A 200 -2.98 -12.92 -2.72
CA PHE A 200 -3.76 -11.71 -2.58
C PHE A 200 -3.50 -11.06 -1.21
N TRP A 201 -3.57 -11.81 -0.12
CA TRP A 201 -3.38 -11.24 1.20
C TRP A 201 -1.90 -11.04 1.54
N ARG A 202 -1.04 -12.01 1.24
CA ARG A 202 0.38 -12.05 1.64
C ARG A 202 0.61 -11.48 3.05
N PRO A 203 0.15 -12.17 4.11
CA PRO A 203 0.45 -11.76 5.47
C PRO A 203 1.96 -11.68 5.66
N GLY A 204 2.38 -10.70 6.43
CA GLY A 204 3.80 -10.39 6.58
C GLY A 204 4.05 -9.46 7.76
N THR A 205 5.27 -8.96 7.82
CA THR A 205 5.79 -8.15 8.91
C THR A 205 6.68 -7.07 8.33
N TRP A 206 6.74 -5.91 8.98
CA TRP A 206 7.70 -4.88 8.63
C TRP A 206 9.01 -5.17 9.32
N LEU A 207 10.10 -5.15 8.55
CA LEU A 207 11.45 -5.40 9.00
C LEU A 207 12.32 -4.16 8.77
N SER A 208 13.19 -3.84 9.73
CA SER A 208 14.20 -2.79 9.60
C SER A 208 15.40 -3.30 8.79
N SER A 209 16.28 -2.38 8.41
CA SER A 209 17.56 -2.67 7.75
C SER A 209 18.51 -3.55 8.55
N ASN A 210 18.33 -3.69 9.86
CA ASN A 210 19.21 -4.52 10.69
C ASN A 210 18.90 -6.01 10.54
N VAL A 211 17.66 -6.34 10.16
CA VAL A 211 17.17 -7.72 10.07
C VAL A 211 16.69 -8.11 8.67
N ALA A 212 16.31 -7.14 7.84
CA ALA A 212 15.93 -7.37 6.45
C ALA A 212 17.09 -7.91 5.61
N SER A 213 16.77 -8.57 4.50
CA SER A 213 17.80 -9.10 3.61
C SER A 213 18.57 -7.99 2.90
N ALA A 214 19.87 -7.91 3.14
CA ALA A 214 20.74 -6.97 2.44
C ALA A 214 20.79 -7.21 0.92
N ALA A 215 20.57 -8.45 0.47
CA ALA A 215 20.57 -8.81 -0.95
C ALA A 215 19.37 -8.22 -1.71
N HIS A 216 18.22 -8.15 -1.03
CA HIS A 216 16.97 -7.60 -1.57
C HIS A 216 16.79 -6.10 -1.23
N GLY A 217 17.65 -5.57 -0.35
CA GLY A 217 17.67 -4.17 0.06
C GLY A 217 16.55 -3.80 1.03
N VAL A 218 16.47 -2.50 1.31
CA VAL A 218 15.36 -1.88 2.04
C VAL A 218 14.95 -0.58 1.37
N MET A 219 13.75 -0.10 1.69
CA MET A 219 13.30 1.21 1.23
C MET A 219 14.15 2.33 1.83
N ARG A 220 14.00 3.54 1.28
CA ARG A 220 14.81 4.70 1.66
C ARG A 220 14.62 5.11 3.11
N ASN A 221 13.54 4.70 3.79
CA ASN A 221 13.34 4.92 5.22
C ASN A 221 13.95 3.83 6.12
N GLY A 222 14.57 2.80 5.54
CA GLY A 222 15.20 1.68 6.24
C GLY A 222 14.25 0.54 6.60
N TRP A 223 13.02 0.53 6.09
CA TRP A 223 12.05 -0.52 6.33
C TRP A 223 11.72 -1.29 5.04
N VAL A 224 11.23 -2.51 5.19
CA VAL A 224 10.63 -3.31 4.10
C VAL A 224 9.49 -4.15 4.65
N PHE A 225 8.43 -4.33 3.86
CA PHE A 225 7.40 -5.31 4.19
C PHE A 225 7.83 -6.68 3.69
N GLN A 226 7.90 -7.64 4.60
CA GLN A 226 8.35 -9.00 4.36
C GLN A 226 7.17 -9.97 4.50
N PRO A 227 6.63 -10.49 3.38
CA PRO A 227 5.73 -11.64 3.41
C PRO A 227 6.39 -12.86 4.07
N LYS A 228 5.56 -13.77 4.61
CA LYS A 228 6.05 -14.97 5.29
C LYS A 228 6.87 -15.92 4.39
N SER A 229 6.54 -15.99 3.11
CA SER A 229 7.06 -17.01 2.17
C SER A 229 8.02 -16.49 1.11
N CYS A 230 8.17 -15.18 0.95
CA CYS A 230 8.95 -14.57 -0.13
C CYS A 230 9.39 -13.16 0.25
N VAL A 231 10.43 -12.63 -0.38
CA VAL A 231 10.97 -11.27 -0.20
C VAL A 231 10.60 -10.38 -1.39
N PHE A 232 10.38 -9.10 -1.16
CA PHE A 232 10.29 -8.14 -2.25
C PHE A 232 11.65 -7.48 -2.45
N ASP A 233 12.08 -7.37 -3.70
CA ASP A 233 13.23 -6.53 -4.04
C ASP A 233 12.88 -5.05 -3.85
N THR A 234 13.85 -4.31 -3.34
CA THR A 234 13.81 -2.85 -3.25
C THR A 234 14.90 -2.23 -4.12
N PHE A 235 14.52 -1.16 -4.81
CA PHE A 235 15.30 -0.51 -5.85
C PHE A 235 15.77 0.85 -5.35
N SER A 236 17.08 1.04 -5.35
CA SER A 236 17.73 2.32 -5.05
C SER A 236 17.67 3.26 -6.26
N TYR A 237 18.04 4.52 -6.06
CA TYR A 237 18.21 5.46 -7.17
C TYR A 237 19.21 4.92 -8.21
N GLU A 238 20.31 4.32 -7.75
CA GLU A 238 21.34 3.73 -8.60
C GLU A 238 20.79 2.56 -9.43
N ASP A 239 19.94 1.71 -8.84
CA ASP A 239 19.27 0.63 -9.58
C ASP A 239 18.33 1.19 -10.66
N LEU A 240 17.62 2.29 -10.38
CA LEU A 240 16.74 2.93 -11.35
C LEU A 240 17.51 3.65 -12.46
N MET A 241 18.66 4.26 -12.16
CA MET A 241 19.54 4.82 -13.20
C MET A 241 20.17 3.73 -14.05
N LEU A 242 20.48 2.57 -13.46
CA LEU A 242 20.91 1.39 -14.19
C LEU A 242 19.82 0.93 -15.16
N LEU A 243 18.59 0.76 -14.67
CA LEU A 243 17.42 0.42 -15.48
C LEU A 243 17.19 1.41 -16.62
N ALA A 244 17.27 2.72 -16.32
CA ALA A 244 17.14 3.79 -17.29
C ALA A 244 18.27 3.83 -18.33
N SER A 245 19.41 3.18 -18.07
CA SER A 245 20.58 3.15 -18.96
C SER A 245 20.65 1.90 -19.83
N ILE A 246 19.91 0.83 -19.52
CA ILE A 246 19.92 -0.41 -20.30
C ILE A 246 19.22 -0.14 -21.65
N GLY A 247 19.93 -0.38 -22.76
CA GLY A 247 19.40 -0.26 -24.12
C GLY A 247 18.27 -1.25 -24.42
N GLY A 248 17.45 -0.96 -25.43
CA GLY A 248 16.31 -1.78 -25.83
C GLY A 248 14.97 -1.04 -25.69
N GLU A 249 13.88 -1.81 -25.62
CA GLU A 249 12.55 -1.27 -25.35
C GLU A 249 12.52 -0.61 -23.96
N PRO A 250 12.05 0.65 -23.84
CA PRO A 250 11.94 1.31 -22.54
C PRO A 250 11.13 0.48 -21.53
N THR A 251 11.55 0.47 -20.27
CA THR A 251 10.69 -0.07 -19.21
C THR A 251 9.60 0.95 -18.93
N TRP A 252 8.36 0.63 -19.34
CA TRP A 252 7.23 1.55 -19.20
C TRP A 252 6.27 1.08 -18.11
N LEU A 253 6.19 1.85 -17.03
CA LEU A 253 5.25 1.65 -15.92
C LEU A 253 4.07 2.61 -16.05
N LEU A 254 2.85 2.07 -16.15
CA LEU A 254 1.62 2.83 -16.25
C LEU A 254 0.78 2.65 -14.98
N VAL A 255 0.44 3.75 -14.31
CA VAL A 255 -0.32 3.77 -13.06
C VAL A 255 -1.68 4.44 -13.29
N LEU A 256 -2.76 3.68 -13.10
CA LEU A 256 -4.14 4.08 -13.39
C LEU A 256 -4.97 4.13 -12.12
N GLY A 257 -5.45 5.30 -11.73
CA GLY A 257 -6.33 5.37 -10.56
C GLY A 257 -6.46 6.73 -9.91
N GLY A 258 -6.87 6.72 -8.65
CA GLY A 258 -7.12 7.92 -7.88
C GLY A 258 -5.94 8.33 -7.02
N SER A 259 -6.26 8.79 -5.82
CA SER A 259 -5.29 9.40 -4.91
C SER A 259 -4.19 8.46 -4.39
N VAL A 260 -4.46 7.15 -4.32
CA VAL A 260 -3.48 6.17 -3.84
C VAL A 260 -2.49 5.84 -4.94
N GLU A 261 -2.99 5.50 -6.12
CA GLU A 261 -2.19 5.20 -7.32
C GLU A 261 -1.32 6.39 -7.70
N ARG A 262 -1.88 7.60 -7.62
CA ARG A 262 -1.10 8.83 -7.79
C ARG A 262 0.03 8.97 -6.77
N GLY A 263 -0.20 8.54 -5.53
CA GLY A 263 0.84 8.50 -4.49
C GLY A 263 1.98 7.55 -4.87
N VAL A 264 1.65 6.37 -5.41
CA VAL A 264 2.64 5.42 -5.95
C VAL A 264 3.41 6.04 -7.12
N PHE A 265 2.71 6.66 -8.08
CA PHE A 265 3.35 7.37 -9.19
C PHE A 265 4.31 8.46 -8.70
N LEU A 266 3.88 9.34 -7.80
CA LEU A 266 4.75 10.39 -7.27
C LEU A 266 5.92 9.81 -6.47
N THR A 267 5.74 8.66 -5.82
CA THR A 267 6.84 7.95 -5.14
C THR A 267 7.86 7.45 -6.17
N LEU A 268 7.42 6.86 -7.29
CA LEU A 268 8.31 6.48 -8.38
C LEU A 268 9.07 7.70 -8.94
N ILE A 269 8.41 8.84 -9.13
CA ILE A 269 9.08 10.10 -9.52
C ILE A 269 10.15 10.51 -8.49
N ASP A 270 9.81 10.46 -7.21
CA ASP A 270 10.74 10.81 -6.12
C ASP A 270 11.94 9.85 -6.03
N MET A 271 11.76 8.60 -6.45
CA MET A 271 12.83 7.59 -6.52
C MET A 271 13.73 7.74 -7.75
N VAL A 272 13.21 8.19 -8.91
CA VAL A 272 14.01 8.34 -10.14
C VAL A 272 14.69 9.70 -10.28
N LEU A 273 14.25 10.71 -9.52
CA LEU A 273 14.84 12.06 -9.56
C LEU A 273 15.89 12.24 -8.46
N ALA A 274 17.06 12.76 -8.84
CA ALA A 274 18.10 13.11 -7.89
C ALA A 274 17.66 14.23 -6.94
N ALA A 275 18.32 14.35 -5.79
CA ALA A 275 17.96 15.30 -4.73
C ALA A 275 17.80 16.75 -5.22
N GLY A 276 18.70 17.22 -6.09
CA GLY A 276 18.63 18.58 -6.66
C GLY A 276 17.47 18.78 -7.65
N GLN A 277 16.98 17.71 -8.28
CA GLN A 277 16.00 17.79 -9.35
C GLN A 277 14.56 17.90 -8.85
N LYS A 278 14.32 17.60 -7.57
CA LYS A 278 12.97 17.52 -6.99
C LYS A 278 12.59 18.67 -6.07
N GLN A 279 13.41 19.73 -5.99
CA GLN A 279 13.13 20.89 -5.13
C GLN A 279 11.76 21.52 -5.41
N GLY A 280 11.34 21.58 -6.68
CA GLY A 280 10.04 22.14 -7.08
C GLY A 280 8.84 21.20 -6.97
N ILE A 281 9.02 19.90 -6.65
CA ILE A 281 7.99 18.86 -6.83
C ILE A 281 6.65 19.21 -6.17
N ARG A 282 6.66 19.82 -4.97
CA ARG A 282 5.44 20.19 -4.24
C ARG A 282 4.54 21.17 -5.01
N SER A 283 5.15 22.04 -5.80
CA SER A 283 4.44 23.06 -6.56
C SER A 283 4.56 22.85 -8.07
N SER A 284 5.13 21.73 -8.50
CA SER A 284 5.27 21.37 -9.90
C SER A 284 3.95 20.91 -10.50
N VAL A 285 3.94 20.80 -11.82
CA VAL A 285 2.77 20.29 -12.55
C VAL A 285 2.43 18.85 -12.17
N LEU A 286 3.43 18.00 -11.91
CA LEU A 286 3.24 16.60 -11.52
C LEU A 286 2.42 16.48 -10.23
N ASN A 287 2.77 17.25 -9.19
CA ASN A 287 2.02 17.22 -7.92
C ASN A 287 0.67 17.94 -7.97
N LYS A 288 0.36 18.68 -9.02
CA LYS A 288 -0.97 19.27 -9.20
C LYS A 288 -1.83 18.50 -10.19
N CYS A 289 -1.22 17.67 -11.04
CA CYS A 289 -1.91 16.98 -12.12
C CYS A 289 -2.92 15.94 -11.64
N TRP A 290 -4.16 16.11 -12.08
CA TRP A 290 -5.29 15.16 -11.94
C TRP A 290 -5.84 14.78 -13.33
N GLY A 291 -4.93 14.44 -14.25
CA GLY A 291 -5.23 14.07 -15.63
C GLY A 291 -4.19 13.07 -16.13
N TYR A 292 -3.48 13.44 -17.19
CA TYR A 292 -2.38 12.66 -17.76
C TYR A 292 -1.03 13.28 -17.38
N ALA A 293 -0.11 12.47 -16.87
CA ALA A 293 1.28 12.86 -16.64
C ALA A 293 2.21 11.72 -17.06
N ASP A 294 3.30 12.06 -17.72
CA ASP A 294 4.29 11.12 -18.23
C ASP A 294 5.69 11.68 -17.97
N VAL A 295 6.57 10.87 -17.39
CA VAL A 295 7.94 11.24 -17.08
C VAL A 295 8.88 10.19 -17.64
N ARG A 296 9.87 10.64 -18.41
CA ARG A 296 10.87 9.78 -19.01
C ARG A 296 12.27 10.15 -18.53
N VAL A 297 12.97 9.16 -17.99
CA VAL A 297 14.38 9.25 -17.60
C VAL A 297 15.12 8.15 -18.38
N GLY A 298 15.86 8.52 -19.43
CA GLY A 298 16.48 7.55 -20.34
C GLY A 298 15.46 6.56 -20.91
N ASN A 299 15.66 5.28 -20.63
CA ASN A 299 14.78 4.17 -21.00
C ASN A 299 13.75 3.79 -19.93
N LEU A 300 13.64 4.53 -18.83
CA LEU A 300 12.55 4.37 -17.87
C LEU A 300 11.44 5.39 -18.17
N ARG A 301 10.22 4.90 -18.39
CA ARG A 301 9.02 5.72 -18.63
C ARG A 301 7.99 5.46 -17.54
N LEU A 302 7.50 6.52 -16.92
CA LEU A 302 6.54 6.48 -15.83
C LEU A 302 5.32 7.30 -16.22
N THR A 303 4.14 6.69 -16.27
CA THR A 303 2.90 7.38 -16.66
C THR A 303 1.86 7.25 -15.56
N TYR A 304 1.12 8.32 -15.34
CA TYR A 304 -0.08 8.36 -14.52
C TYR A 304 -1.27 8.88 -15.33
N GLN A 305 -2.40 8.20 -15.17
CA GLN A 305 -3.70 8.69 -15.65
C GLN A 305 -4.72 8.55 -14.54
N ASP A 306 -5.42 9.66 -14.19
CA ASP A 306 -6.56 9.54 -13.30
C ASP A 306 -7.68 8.76 -14.00
N MET A 307 -7.96 7.56 -13.50
CA MET A 307 -8.93 6.63 -14.07
C MET A 307 -9.64 5.89 -12.92
N ARG A 308 -10.75 6.47 -12.45
CA ARG A 308 -11.50 5.97 -11.27
C ARG A 308 -12.71 5.13 -11.64
N LEU A 309 -12.57 4.22 -12.60
CA LEU A 309 -13.65 3.32 -13.05
C LEU A 309 -14.31 2.57 -11.89
N PHE A 310 -13.53 2.25 -10.85
CA PHE A 310 -13.98 1.57 -9.63
C PHE A 310 -15.01 2.35 -8.79
N ARG A 311 -15.23 3.65 -9.05
CA ARG A 311 -16.18 4.46 -8.28
C ARG A 311 -17.61 4.43 -8.83
N PHE A 312 -17.82 3.92 -10.04
CA PHE A 312 -19.09 4.02 -10.73
C PHE A 312 -19.86 2.69 -10.64
N THR A 313 -21.16 2.78 -10.40
CA THR A 313 -22.12 1.67 -10.50
C THR A 313 -23.11 1.97 -11.64
N ILE A 314 -23.78 0.93 -12.16
CA ILE A 314 -24.62 0.96 -13.39
C ILE A 314 -25.82 1.93 -13.30
N SER A 315 -26.19 2.42 -12.12
CA SER A 315 -27.58 2.81 -11.86
C SER A 315 -27.90 4.30 -11.86
N THR A 316 -27.09 5.19 -12.44
CA THR A 316 -27.47 6.61 -12.45
C THR A 316 -27.36 7.23 -13.84
N ASP A 317 -28.51 7.40 -14.50
CA ASP A 317 -28.78 8.41 -15.53
C ASP A 317 -28.66 9.84 -14.95
N SER A 318 -27.59 10.10 -14.21
CA SER A 318 -27.30 11.38 -13.58
C SER A 318 -26.15 12.03 -14.32
N VAL A 319 -26.39 13.27 -14.73
CA VAL A 319 -25.34 14.16 -15.21
C VAL A 319 -24.57 14.67 -13.99
N ALA A 320 -23.26 14.44 -13.99
CA ALA A 320 -22.35 15.01 -13.01
C ALA A 320 -21.58 16.17 -13.64
N CYS A 321 -21.52 17.27 -12.92
CA CYS A 321 -21.02 18.55 -13.41
C CYS A 321 -20.02 19.13 -12.42
N ASN A 322 -18.86 19.52 -12.91
CA ASN A 322 -17.79 20.16 -12.16
C ASN A 322 -17.61 21.58 -12.66
N ASN A 323 -17.93 22.55 -11.82
CA ASN A 323 -18.12 23.93 -12.22
C ASN A 323 -19.14 23.99 -13.36
N GLU A 324 -18.72 24.40 -14.56
CA GLU A 324 -19.53 24.45 -15.78
C GLU A 324 -19.31 23.26 -16.72
N LYS A 325 -18.42 22.32 -16.40
CA LYS A 325 -18.04 21.22 -17.29
C LYS A 325 -18.68 19.90 -16.91
N LEU A 326 -19.13 19.21 -17.93
CA LEU A 326 -19.70 17.88 -17.83
C LEU A 326 -18.60 16.87 -17.54
N THR A 327 -18.70 16.15 -16.41
CA THR A 327 -17.63 15.25 -16.00
C THR A 327 -17.64 13.92 -16.72
N SER A 328 -18.85 13.49 -17.00
CA SER A 328 -19.19 12.29 -17.74
C SER A 328 -20.68 12.40 -18.00
N GLU A 329 -21.09 12.31 -19.27
CA GLU A 329 -22.51 12.23 -19.65
C GLU A 329 -23.20 11.05 -18.93
N SER A 330 -22.44 9.98 -18.65
CA SER A 330 -22.86 8.75 -17.98
C SER A 330 -21.65 7.88 -17.57
N THR A 331 -21.87 6.82 -16.79
CA THR A 331 -20.87 5.75 -16.57
C THR A 331 -20.36 5.17 -17.89
N SER A 332 -21.25 5.01 -18.89
CA SER A 332 -20.86 4.50 -20.22
C SER A 332 -19.94 5.45 -20.98
N ALA A 333 -20.12 6.77 -20.87
CA ALA A 333 -19.22 7.75 -21.49
C ALA A 333 -17.81 7.71 -20.87
N LEU A 334 -17.71 7.53 -19.55
CA LEU A 334 -16.42 7.36 -18.88
C LEU A 334 -15.73 6.06 -19.31
N VAL A 335 -16.47 4.93 -19.32
CA VAL A 335 -15.96 3.64 -19.79
C VAL A 335 -15.49 3.74 -21.24
N HIS A 336 -16.27 4.38 -22.11
CA HIS A 336 -15.91 4.62 -23.50
C HIS A 336 -14.62 5.45 -23.62
N SER A 337 -14.51 6.54 -22.85
CA SER A 337 -13.33 7.40 -22.86
C SER A 337 -12.09 6.67 -22.33
N ALA A 338 -12.25 5.83 -21.32
CA ALA A 338 -11.17 4.96 -20.82
C ALA A 338 -10.73 3.93 -21.86
N GLY A 339 -11.69 3.26 -22.52
CA GLY A 339 -11.39 2.32 -23.61
C GLY A 339 -10.66 2.99 -24.77
N GLN A 340 -11.09 4.20 -25.17
CA GLN A 340 -10.40 4.97 -26.20
C GLN A 340 -9.00 5.41 -25.77
N PHE A 341 -8.81 5.85 -24.53
CA PHE A 341 -7.49 6.15 -23.98
C PHE A 341 -6.56 4.94 -24.06
N LEU A 342 -7.04 3.77 -23.65
CA LEU A 342 -6.26 2.54 -23.71
C LEU A 342 -5.91 2.18 -25.16
N ALA A 343 -6.87 2.23 -26.09
CA ALA A 343 -6.63 1.87 -27.49
C ALA A 343 -5.75 2.90 -28.24
N SER A 344 -5.99 4.19 -28.04
CA SER A 344 -5.37 5.26 -28.83
C SER A 344 -4.08 5.81 -28.23
N THR A 345 -3.87 5.66 -26.92
CA THR A 345 -2.71 6.23 -26.22
C THR A 345 -1.78 5.17 -25.63
N VAL A 346 -2.34 4.07 -25.09
CA VAL A 346 -1.55 3.03 -24.39
C VAL A 346 -1.14 1.91 -25.34
N PHE A 347 -2.10 1.34 -26.05
CA PHE A 347 -1.95 0.21 -26.95
C PHE A 347 -2.05 0.63 -28.42
N GLN A 348 -1.47 1.78 -28.75
CA GLN A 348 -1.43 2.26 -30.13
C GLN A 348 -0.65 1.28 -31.02
N ASP A 349 -1.19 0.97 -32.19
CA ASP A 349 -0.54 0.10 -33.17
C ASP A 349 0.83 0.66 -33.59
N GLY A 350 1.84 -0.21 -33.59
CA GLY A 350 3.23 0.16 -33.90
C GLY A 350 3.91 1.04 -32.84
N GLY A 351 3.21 1.36 -31.75
CA GLY A 351 3.77 2.02 -30.58
C GLY A 351 4.42 1.04 -29.62
N GLN A 352 5.20 1.58 -28.71
CA GLN A 352 5.67 0.85 -27.54
C GLN A 352 4.50 0.64 -26.57
N TRP A 353 4.47 -0.49 -25.86
CA TRP A 353 3.45 -0.80 -24.84
C TRP A 353 4.01 -0.85 -23.42
N PRO A 354 3.17 -0.65 -22.38
CA PRO A 354 3.63 -0.69 -21.00
C PRO A 354 4.16 -2.08 -20.64
N THR A 355 5.31 -2.14 -19.98
CA THR A 355 5.81 -3.38 -19.37
C THR A 355 4.91 -3.82 -18.23
N MET A 356 4.34 -2.85 -17.51
CA MET A 356 3.54 -3.08 -16.32
C MET A 356 2.47 -2.01 -16.16
N MET A 357 1.24 -2.45 -15.89
CA MET A 357 0.10 -1.59 -15.55
C MET A 357 -0.34 -1.86 -14.11
N MET A 358 -0.45 -0.81 -13.30
CA MET A 358 -1.05 -0.87 -11.96
C MET A 358 -2.40 -0.17 -11.97
N ALA A 359 -3.43 -0.82 -11.43
CA ALA A 359 -4.75 -0.21 -11.26
C ALA A 359 -5.40 -0.59 -9.92
N ALA A 360 -6.40 0.18 -9.48
CA ALA A 360 -7.22 -0.20 -8.33
C ALA A 360 -8.18 -1.34 -8.71
N SER A 361 -8.22 -2.43 -7.93
CA SER A 361 -9.38 -3.31 -7.89
C SER A 361 -10.33 -2.82 -6.81
N ARG A 362 -11.62 -2.74 -7.10
CA ARG A 362 -12.66 -2.57 -6.07
C ARG A 362 -13.61 -3.75 -6.18
N LEU A 363 -13.12 -4.90 -5.76
CA LEU A 363 -13.89 -6.14 -5.77
C LEU A 363 -14.95 -6.07 -4.68
N ILE A 364 -16.06 -5.42 -4.99
CA ILE A 364 -17.26 -5.48 -4.19
C ILE A 364 -17.95 -6.82 -4.51
N PRO A 365 -18.24 -7.67 -3.51
CA PRO A 365 -19.12 -8.81 -3.65
C PRO A 365 -20.54 -8.28 -3.66
N THR A 366 -20.87 -7.70 -4.79
CA THR A 366 -22.24 -7.44 -5.18
C THR A 366 -22.79 -8.68 -5.88
N ARG A 367 -24.13 -8.79 -5.94
CA ARG A 367 -24.83 -9.78 -6.79
C ARG A 367 -24.17 -9.87 -8.17
N ALA A 368 -24.20 -11.07 -8.75
CA ALA A 368 -23.53 -11.47 -10.00
C ALA A 368 -23.69 -10.53 -11.21
N GLU A 369 -24.59 -9.55 -11.15
CA GLU A 369 -24.91 -8.62 -12.24
C GLU A 369 -24.14 -7.30 -12.23
N HIS A 370 -23.39 -6.98 -11.17
CA HIS A 370 -22.53 -5.80 -11.17
C HIS A 370 -21.15 -6.17 -11.71
N THR A 371 -20.98 -5.99 -13.01
CA THR A 371 -19.70 -6.08 -13.72
C THR A 371 -18.64 -5.21 -13.05
N GLN A 372 -17.44 -5.78 -12.88
CA GLN A 372 -16.28 -5.09 -12.33
C GLN A 372 -15.64 -4.25 -13.44
N PHE A 373 -16.30 -3.14 -13.81
CA PHE A 373 -15.93 -2.34 -14.98
C PHE A 373 -14.45 -1.98 -15.05
N SER A 374 -13.81 -1.66 -13.92
CA SER A 374 -12.38 -1.36 -13.94
C SER A 374 -11.54 -2.54 -14.42
N VAL A 375 -11.87 -3.75 -13.98
CA VAL A 375 -11.15 -4.97 -14.37
C VAL A 375 -11.45 -5.32 -15.82
N GLU A 376 -12.73 -5.36 -16.19
CA GLU A 376 -13.17 -5.75 -17.52
C GLU A 376 -12.70 -4.76 -18.60
N VAL A 377 -12.89 -3.45 -18.41
CA VAL A 377 -12.45 -2.43 -19.38
C VAL A 377 -10.94 -2.49 -19.62
N LEU A 378 -10.16 -2.71 -18.56
CA LEU A 378 -8.71 -2.84 -18.70
C LEU A 378 -8.34 -4.13 -19.43
N MET A 379 -8.95 -5.27 -19.04
CA MET A 379 -8.66 -6.55 -19.67
C MET A 379 -9.07 -6.61 -21.14
N ASP A 380 -10.25 -6.09 -21.47
CA ASP A 380 -10.78 -6.07 -22.83
C ASP A 380 -9.96 -5.19 -23.77
N ALA A 381 -9.26 -4.19 -23.23
CA ALA A 381 -8.38 -3.32 -23.99
C ALA A 381 -6.99 -3.93 -24.25
N MET A 382 -6.62 -5.03 -23.60
CA MET A 382 -5.29 -5.62 -23.74
C MET A 382 -5.15 -6.38 -25.06
N PRO A 383 -4.24 -5.99 -25.96
CA PRO A 383 -3.98 -6.76 -27.16
C PRO A 383 -3.50 -8.18 -26.82
N PRO A 384 -3.88 -9.22 -27.60
CA PRO A 384 -3.38 -10.58 -27.37
C PRO A 384 -1.85 -10.70 -27.46
N SER A 385 -1.20 -9.83 -28.24
CA SER A 385 0.25 -9.78 -28.40
C SER A 385 0.98 -8.98 -27.31
N TRP A 386 0.27 -8.37 -26.37
CA TRP A 386 0.90 -7.63 -25.28
C TRP A 386 1.51 -8.61 -24.26
N GLU A 387 2.81 -8.51 -24.00
CA GLU A 387 3.52 -9.41 -23.06
C GLU A 387 3.71 -8.80 -21.67
N GLY A 388 3.15 -7.61 -21.41
CA GLY A 388 3.25 -6.97 -20.11
C GLY A 388 2.35 -7.59 -19.04
N LYS A 389 2.40 -7.02 -17.83
CA LYS A 389 1.63 -7.47 -16.66
C LYS A 389 0.58 -6.43 -16.24
N LEU A 390 -0.63 -6.88 -15.92
CA LEU A 390 -1.70 -6.05 -15.35
C LEU A 390 -1.89 -6.43 -13.87
N PHE A 391 -1.68 -5.46 -12.99
CA PHE A 391 -1.67 -5.67 -11.55
C PHE A 391 -2.70 -4.79 -10.86
N PHE A 392 -3.65 -5.46 -10.24
CA PHE A 392 -4.68 -4.83 -9.46
C PHE A 392 -4.31 -4.77 -7.99
N VAL A 393 -4.42 -3.58 -7.41
CA VAL A 393 -4.22 -3.37 -5.98
C VAL A 393 -5.55 -3.04 -5.33
N ASP A 394 -5.93 -3.84 -4.34
CA ASP A 394 -7.13 -3.60 -3.53
C ASP A 394 -6.76 -2.81 -2.27
N HIS A 395 -7.28 -1.59 -2.19
CA HIS A 395 -7.08 -0.67 -1.08
C HIS A 395 -8.22 -0.79 -0.07
N MET A 396 -8.43 -1.98 0.49
CA MET A 396 -9.46 -2.19 1.50
C MET A 396 -9.33 -1.26 2.72
N ALA A 397 -8.16 -0.64 2.94
CA ALA A 397 -8.02 0.46 3.87
C ALA A 397 -8.34 1.81 3.21
N GLY A 398 -9.49 2.39 3.54
CA GLY A 398 -9.80 3.80 3.24
C GLY A 398 -10.98 4.05 2.31
N LEU A 399 -11.51 3.02 1.66
CA LEU A 399 -12.90 3.02 1.19
C LEU A 399 -13.74 2.56 2.38
N GLY A 400 -14.88 3.21 2.62
CA GLY A 400 -15.79 2.92 3.73
C GLY A 400 -16.45 1.54 3.65
N ASN A 401 -15.68 0.48 3.38
CA ASN A 401 -16.07 -0.90 3.56
C ASN A 401 -16.40 -1.06 5.04
N TYR A 402 -17.67 -1.31 5.29
CA TYR A 402 -18.22 -1.50 6.60
C TYR A 402 -17.87 -2.93 7.03
N TRP A 403 -16.80 -3.09 7.81
CA TRP A 403 -16.55 -4.32 8.53
C TRP A 403 -17.66 -4.44 9.58
N THR A 404 -18.66 -5.28 9.34
CA THR A 404 -19.85 -5.27 10.20
C THR A 404 -19.86 -6.28 11.32
N GLU A 405 -19.03 -7.34 11.35
CA GLU A 405 -19.31 -8.38 12.35
C GLU A 405 -18.14 -8.87 13.20
N GLU A 406 -16.86 -8.84 12.80
CA GLU A 406 -15.75 -9.28 13.69
C GLU A 406 -14.43 -8.54 13.39
N ASN A 407 -13.49 -8.57 14.35
CA ASN A 407 -12.13 -8.09 14.14
C ASN A 407 -11.54 -8.77 12.88
N PRO A 408 -10.86 -8.06 11.97
CA PRO A 408 -10.30 -8.66 10.78
C PRO A 408 -9.15 -9.61 11.16
N THR A 409 -9.48 -10.88 11.32
CA THR A 409 -8.52 -11.96 11.55
C THR A 409 -8.14 -12.57 10.20
N MET A 410 -6.90 -13.03 10.04
CA MET A 410 -6.48 -13.72 8.82
C MET A 410 -7.36 -14.95 8.52
N THR A 411 -7.91 -15.58 9.56
CA THR A 411 -8.87 -16.68 9.44
C THR A 411 -10.28 -16.18 9.03
N ALA A 412 -10.75 -15.04 9.56
CA ALA A 412 -11.99 -14.42 9.10
C ALA A 412 -11.91 -14.01 7.63
N LEU A 413 -10.74 -13.62 7.10
CA LEU A 413 -10.57 -13.23 5.70
C LEU A 413 -10.87 -14.35 4.68
N LYS A 414 -10.80 -15.64 5.07
CA LYS A 414 -11.30 -16.76 4.25
C LYS A 414 -12.84 -16.79 4.16
N ASN A 415 -13.51 -16.22 5.16
CA ASN A 415 -14.96 -16.08 5.28
C ASN A 415 -15.45 -14.63 5.13
N VAL A 416 -14.57 -13.68 4.75
CA VAL A 416 -14.96 -12.28 4.55
C VAL A 416 -15.82 -12.21 3.29
N GLY A 417 -17.12 -12.31 3.51
CA GLY A 417 -18.08 -11.62 2.67
C GLY A 417 -17.94 -10.13 2.97
N ILE A 418 -17.57 -9.32 1.98
CA ILE A 418 -17.61 -7.86 2.14
C ILE A 418 -19.10 -7.47 2.07
N TRP A 419 -19.80 -7.57 3.19
CA TRP A 419 -21.23 -7.29 3.26
C TRP A 419 -21.49 -5.80 3.05
N PHE A 420 -22.11 -5.45 1.92
CA PHE A 420 -22.80 -4.19 1.76
C PHE A 420 -24.28 -4.39 2.12
N ASP A 421 -24.81 -3.49 2.96
CA ASP A 421 -26.21 -3.38 3.40
C ASP A 421 -27.17 -4.44 2.80
N ARG A 422 -27.46 -5.48 3.60
CA ARG A 422 -28.53 -6.49 3.39
C ARG A 422 -28.35 -7.52 2.26
N MET A 423 -27.17 -7.66 1.66
CA MET A 423 -26.95 -8.73 0.66
C MET A 423 -26.40 -10.00 1.29
N SER A 424 -27.16 -11.10 1.15
CA SER A 424 -26.73 -12.46 1.49
C SER A 424 -25.44 -12.80 0.72
N PRO A 425 -24.48 -13.52 1.31
CA PRO A 425 -23.28 -13.98 0.63
C PRO A 425 -23.69 -15.14 -0.27
N ASP A 426 -24.08 -14.83 -1.51
CA ASP A 426 -24.18 -15.87 -2.53
C ASP A 426 -22.76 -16.25 -3.03
N ASP A 427 -22.62 -17.50 -3.47
CA ASP A 427 -21.45 -18.40 -3.51
C ASP A 427 -20.13 -17.93 -4.17
N ASP A 428 -20.01 -16.71 -4.67
CA ASP A 428 -18.79 -16.24 -5.34
C ASP A 428 -18.09 -15.15 -4.52
N ASN A 429 -17.33 -15.60 -3.51
CA ASN A 429 -16.46 -14.71 -2.73
C ASN A 429 -15.49 -13.98 -3.69
N GLY A 430 -15.05 -12.76 -3.36
CA GLY A 430 -14.23 -11.95 -4.28
C GLY A 430 -12.96 -12.68 -4.81
N LEU A 431 -12.47 -13.69 -4.09
CA LEU A 431 -11.35 -14.54 -4.51
C LEU A 431 -11.69 -15.42 -5.72
N GLY A 432 -12.90 -16.01 -5.78
CA GLY A 432 -13.35 -16.77 -6.96
C GLY A 432 -13.38 -15.93 -8.23
N LYS A 433 -13.85 -14.68 -8.13
CA LYS A 433 -13.78 -13.72 -9.25
C LYS A 433 -12.36 -13.38 -9.67
N MET A 434 -11.47 -13.13 -8.71
CA MET A 434 -10.05 -12.88 -9.00
C MET A 434 -9.43 -14.07 -9.74
N ASP A 435 -9.67 -15.29 -9.24
CA ASP A 435 -9.19 -16.53 -9.85
C ASP A 435 -9.73 -16.70 -11.28
N GLY A 436 -11.02 -16.40 -11.48
CA GLY A 436 -11.63 -16.37 -12.80
C GLY A 436 -10.94 -15.39 -13.77
N TYR A 437 -10.58 -14.19 -13.30
CA TYR A 437 -9.86 -13.21 -14.12
C TYR A 437 -8.41 -13.65 -14.42
N GLN A 438 -7.69 -14.21 -13.45
CA GLN A 438 -6.32 -14.72 -13.67
C GLN A 438 -6.30 -15.96 -14.57
N THR A 439 -7.28 -16.84 -14.43
CA THR A 439 -7.45 -18.01 -15.30
C THR A 439 -7.78 -17.59 -16.74
N ARG A 440 -8.58 -16.54 -16.90
CA ARG A 440 -8.89 -15.96 -18.21
C ARG A 440 -7.67 -15.33 -18.87
N ASP A 441 -6.78 -14.72 -18.09
CA ASP A 441 -5.56 -14.10 -18.59
C ASP A 441 -4.42 -14.13 -17.54
N PRO A 442 -3.34 -14.92 -17.76
CA PRO A 442 -2.26 -15.08 -16.80
C PRO A 442 -1.41 -13.81 -16.59
N ARG A 443 -1.57 -12.79 -17.45
CA ARG A 443 -0.94 -11.48 -17.27
C ARG A 443 -1.58 -10.70 -16.12
N VAL A 444 -2.76 -11.09 -15.67
CA VAL A 444 -3.52 -10.42 -14.62
C VAL A 444 -3.18 -10.97 -13.24
N SER A 445 -3.00 -10.08 -12.28
CA SER A 445 -2.82 -10.47 -10.87
C SER A 445 -3.37 -9.44 -9.90
N PHE A 446 -3.63 -9.89 -8.68
CA PHE A 446 -4.26 -9.11 -7.63
C PHE A 446 -3.40 -9.11 -6.37
N MET A 447 -3.44 -8.03 -5.61
CA MET A 447 -2.86 -7.95 -4.27
C MET A 447 -3.66 -7.00 -3.38
N SER A 448 -3.90 -7.44 -2.15
CA SER A 448 -4.39 -6.60 -1.06
C SER A 448 -3.21 -5.94 -0.38
N VAL A 449 -3.27 -4.62 -0.24
CA VAL A 449 -2.32 -3.86 0.58
C VAL A 449 -2.70 -3.87 2.06
N PHE A 450 -3.80 -4.52 2.42
CA PHE A 450 -4.30 -4.53 3.79
C PHE A 450 -3.26 -5.01 4.81
N PRO A 451 -2.53 -6.12 4.60
CA PRO A 451 -1.53 -6.55 5.58
C PRO A 451 -0.34 -5.60 5.70
N MET A 452 0.02 -4.89 4.63
CA MET A 452 1.02 -3.83 4.67
C MET A 452 0.55 -2.69 5.58
N TYR A 453 -0.74 -2.33 5.50
CA TYR A 453 -1.31 -1.27 6.32
C TYR A 453 -1.26 -1.58 7.79
N GLN A 454 -1.75 -2.76 8.20
CA GLN A 454 -2.03 -3.04 9.61
C GLN A 454 -0.87 -2.57 10.53
N ALA A 455 0.36 -3.01 10.28
CA ALA A 455 1.50 -2.65 11.13
C ALA A 455 2.08 -1.22 10.94
N LYS A 456 1.68 -0.47 9.91
CA LYS A 456 2.17 0.89 9.60
C LYS A 456 1.04 1.92 9.44
N LEU A 457 -0.15 1.65 10.00
CA LEU A 457 -1.35 2.51 10.00
C LEU A 457 -1.09 3.95 10.53
N PHE A 458 0.06 4.17 11.16
CA PHE A 458 0.42 5.38 11.90
C PHE A 458 1.06 6.50 11.06
N GLU A 459 1.30 6.29 9.77
CA GLU A 459 2.01 7.25 8.90
C GLU A 459 1.08 8.20 8.10
N ASN A 460 -0.16 8.42 8.54
CA ASN A 460 -1.03 9.39 7.88
C ASN A 460 -0.86 10.83 8.43
N GLU A 461 -1.18 11.84 7.62
CA GLU A 461 -1.04 13.28 7.96
C GLU A 461 -1.78 13.65 9.26
N GLY A 462 -2.86 12.94 9.61
CA GLY A 462 -3.62 13.15 10.84
C GLY A 462 -2.93 12.63 12.11
N SER A 463 -2.14 11.56 11.99
CA SER A 463 -1.40 10.94 13.10
C SER A 463 -0.24 11.79 13.62
N ARG A 464 0.21 12.80 12.86
CA ARG A 464 1.29 13.71 13.26
C ARG A 464 0.94 14.65 14.42
N ASN A 465 -0.35 14.83 14.70
CA ASN A 465 -0.81 15.58 15.88
C ASN A 465 -0.90 14.70 17.14
N GLY A 466 -0.32 13.49 17.13
CA GLY A 466 -0.39 12.51 18.22
C GLY A 466 -1.69 11.72 18.26
N ILE A 467 -2.63 11.95 17.34
CA ILE A 467 -3.93 11.28 17.29
C ILE A 467 -3.91 10.17 16.22
N ARG A 468 -3.82 8.91 16.66
CA ARG A 468 -3.75 7.73 15.76
C ARG A 468 -5.06 7.51 15.03
N ARG A 469 -5.02 7.46 13.69
CA ARG A 469 -6.20 7.21 12.84
C ARG A 469 -6.07 5.94 12.00
N PHE A 470 -7.04 5.05 12.14
CA PHE A 470 -7.09 3.70 11.54
C PHE A 470 -7.92 3.62 10.26
N ALA A 471 -8.83 4.58 10.02
CA ALA A 471 -9.82 4.52 8.95
C ALA A 471 -10.02 5.84 8.19
N GLY A 472 -9.13 6.82 8.37
CA GLY A 472 -9.14 8.03 7.56
C GLY A 472 -8.80 7.73 6.11
N SER A 473 -9.32 8.50 5.16
CA SER A 473 -8.81 8.50 3.79
C SER A 473 -7.30 8.78 3.85
N GLN A 474 -6.51 7.74 3.67
CA GLN A 474 -5.06 7.85 3.67
C GLN A 474 -4.71 8.46 2.30
N HIS A 475 -4.55 9.77 2.27
CA HIS A 475 -4.12 10.48 1.07
C HIS A 475 -2.61 10.23 0.91
N PHE A 476 -2.22 9.19 0.18
CA PHE A 476 -0.83 8.75 0.07
C PHE A 476 0.04 9.56 -0.91
N HIS A 477 -0.37 10.76 -1.28
CA HIS A 477 0.41 11.68 -2.09
C HIS A 477 0.90 12.87 -1.26
N TYR A 478 1.12 12.67 0.03
CA TYR A 478 1.63 13.71 0.90
C TYR A 478 3.10 13.99 0.61
N ILE A 479 3.38 15.23 0.20
CA ILE A 479 4.73 15.75 0.02
C ILE A 479 5.08 16.57 1.27
N SER A 480 6.23 16.30 1.91
CA SER A 480 6.61 17.03 3.13
C SER A 480 6.63 18.53 2.90
N LYS A 481 6.01 19.25 3.85
CA LYS A 481 5.99 20.71 3.83
C LYS A 481 7.32 21.33 4.26
N GLU A 482 8.16 20.59 4.98
CA GLU A 482 9.41 21.08 5.59
C GLU A 482 10.60 20.21 5.21
N THR A 483 11.71 20.84 4.81
CA THR A 483 13.02 20.18 4.56
C THR A 483 13.71 19.70 5.83
N SER A 484 13.19 20.09 7.01
CA SER A 484 13.64 19.66 8.34
C SER A 484 12.81 18.52 8.91
N ALA A 485 11.81 18.02 8.18
CA ALA A 485 10.99 16.92 8.67
C ALA A 485 11.90 15.70 8.95
N PRO A 486 11.76 15.02 10.10
CA PRO A 486 12.65 13.92 10.49
C PRO A 486 12.67 12.75 9.49
N GLU A 487 11.67 12.67 8.63
CA GLU A 487 11.52 11.69 7.55
C GLU A 487 12.27 12.08 6.26
N THR A 488 12.72 13.34 6.13
CA THR A 488 13.63 13.76 5.06
C THR A 488 15.05 13.30 5.40
N ARG A 489 15.40 12.04 5.11
CA ARG A 489 16.80 11.59 5.21
C ARG A 489 17.69 12.51 4.35
N ASN A 490 18.38 13.46 4.98
CA ASN A 490 19.21 14.46 4.31
C ASN A 490 18.51 15.21 3.14
N GLY A 491 17.19 15.44 3.21
CA GLY A 491 16.44 16.11 2.13
C GLY A 491 16.18 15.26 0.89
N THR A 492 16.41 13.93 0.93
CA THR A 492 16.33 13.05 -0.24
C THR A 492 14.99 12.33 -0.44
N ILE A 493 14.00 12.51 0.44
CA ILE A 493 12.67 11.90 0.33
C ILE A 493 11.62 13.01 0.36
N MET A 494 10.83 13.11 -0.69
CA MET A 494 9.79 14.14 -0.80
C MET A 494 8.38 13.58 -0.58
N VAL A 495 8.11 12.35 -1.02
CA VAL A 495 6.80 11.69 -0.86
C VAL A 495 6.85 10.75 0.33
N HIS A 496 5.99 10.98 1.34
CA HIS A 496 6.04 10.26 2.62
C HIS A 496 4.91 9.26 2.72
N SER A 497 5.21 8.01 2.38
CA SER A 497 4.37 6.87 2.74
C SER A 497 5.15 5.58 2.49
N THR A 498 5.44 4.86 3.57
CA THR A 498 6.12 3.57 3.52
C THR A 498 5.36 2.57 2.63
N ILE A 499 4.02 2.66 2.61
CA ILE A 499 3.18 1.77 1.81
C ILE A 499 3.29 2.07 0.32
N THR A 500 3.27 3.34 -0.08
CA THR A 500 3.38 3.70 -1.51
C THR A 500 4.78 3.46 -2.05
N GLU A 501 5.82 3.64 -1.24
CA GLU A 501 7.17 3.23 -1.62
C GLU A 501 7.27 1.71 -1.74
N MET A 502 6.63 0.96 -0.84
CA MET A 502 6.58 -0.49 -0.96
C MET A 502 5.87 -0.93 -2.24
N LEU A 503 4.72 -0.33 -2.55
CA LEU A 503 3.98 -0.58 -3.79
C LEU A 503 4.78 -0.21 -5.04
N ALA A 504 5.51 0.92 -5.00
CA ALA A 504 6.39 1.32 -6.09
C ALA A 504 7.46 0.23 -6.34
N ASN A 505 8.07 -0.29 -5.28
CA ASN A 505 9.04 -1.39 -5.37
C ASN A 505 8.40 -2.71 -5.86
N VAL A 506 7.18 -3.04 -5.44
CA VAL A 506 6.44 -4.22 -5.96
C VAL A 506 6.21 -4.10 -7.47
N ILE A 507 5.82 -2.92 -7.96
CA ILE A 507 5.57 -2.69 -9.39
C ILE A 507 6.88 -2.76 -10.18
N LEU A 508 7.95 -2.18 -9.66
CA LEU A 508 9.30 -2.29 -10.24
C LEU A 508 9.76 -3.75 -10.29
N GLY A 509 9.63 -4.50 -9.19
CA GLY A 509 9.96 -5.93 -9.17
C GLY A 509 9.20 -6.74 -10.22
N ARG A 510 7.91 -6.43 -10.44
CA ARG A 510 7.11 -7.09 -11.48
C ARG A 510 7.52 -6.71 -12.91
N ALA A 511 8.01 -5.49 -13.13
CA ALA A 511 8.44 -5.03 -14.44
C ALA A 511 9.86 -5.51 -14.81
N VAL A 512 10.75 -5.64 -13.82
CA VAL A 512 12.17 -5.96 -14.03
C VAL A 512 12.51 -7.41 -13.61
N GLU A 513 11.52 -8.15 -13.10
CA GLU A 513 11.60 -9.49 -12.48
C GLU A 513 12.32 -9.48 -11.12
N THR A 514 13.62 -9.24 -11.12
CA THR A 514 14.46 -9.23 -9.92
C THR A 514 15.60 -8.23 -10.05
N LYS A 515 16.10 -7.75 -8.91
CA LYS A 515 17.30 -6.93 -8.81
C LYS A 515 18.52 -7.65 -9.39
N ALA A 516 18.66 -8.94 -9.13
CA ALA A 516 19.74 -9.74 -9.70
C ALA A 516 19.67 -9.80 -11.24
N SER A 517 18.48 -9.99 -11.82
CA SER A 517 18.24 -9.96 -13.28
C SER A 517 18.62 -8.62 -13.89
N LEU A 518 18.24 -7.51 -13.24
CA LEU A 518 18.63 -6.16 -13.65
C LEU A 518 20.15 -5.98 -13.73
N HIS A 519 20.86 -6.34 -12.66
CA HIS A 519 22.32 -6.23 -12.61
C HIS A 519 23.02 -7.16 -13.61
N ALA A 520 22.48 -8.36 -13.85
CA ALA A 520 22.98 -9.28 -14.87
C ALA A 520 22.80 -8.74 -16.29
N LYS A 521 21.61 -8.18 -16.60
CA LYS A 521 21.32 -7.52 -17.89
C LYS A 521 22.28 -6.35 -18.11
N ALA A 522 22.51 -5.52 -17.10
CA ALA A 522 23.47 -4.43 -17.19
C ALA A 522 24.92 -4.90 -17.38
N ALA A 523 25.34 -5.95 -16.67
CA ALA A 523 26.68 -6.51 -16.80
C ALA A 523 26.98 -7.09 -18.19
N ALA A 524 25.94 -7.49 -18.93
CA ALA A 524 26.06 -7.97 -20.31
C ALA A 524 26.20 -6.84 -21.36
N SER A 525 25.87 -5.59 -21.01
CA SER A 525 25.79 -4.43 -21.93
C SER A 525 26.88 -3.37 -21.67
N LYS A 526 28.06 -3.81 -21.18
CA LYS A 526 29.13 -2.96 -20.62
C LYS A 526 29.59 -1.77 -21.48
N ASP A 527 29.72 -1.95 -22.79
CA ASP A 527 30.33 -0.92 -23.66
C ASP A 527 29.37 0.26 -23.97
N GLU A 528 28.06 0.01 -24.03
CA GLU A 528 27.05 1.06 -24.28
C GLU A 528 26.62 1.76 -22.97
N ILE A 529 26.45 0.98 -21.89
CA ILE A 529 26.00 1.51 -20.60
C ILE A 529 27.02 2.48 -20.01
N GLN A 530 28.33 2.23 -20.15
CA GLN A 530 29.35 3.10 -19.56
C GLN A 530 29.37 4.51 -20.18
N LYS A 531 28.95 4.63 -21.45
CA LYS A 531 28.82 5.93 -22.12
C LYS A 531 27.50 6.62 -21.75
N LEU A 532 26.40 5.87 -21.76
CA LEU A 532 25.04 6.36 -21.45
C LEU A 532 24.84 6.73 -19.97
N SER A 533 25.43 5.99 -19.02
CA SER A 533 25.20 6.21 -17.59
C SER A 533 25.72 7.55 -17.10
N SER A 534 26.68 8.16 -17.81
CA SER A 534 27.19 9.49 -17.47
C SER A 534 26.23 10.62 -17.84
N GLU A 535 25.24 10.37 -18.69
CA GLU A 535 24.24 11.37 -19.13
C GLU A 535 22.84 11.08 -18.59
N VAL A 536 22.50 9.81 -18.37
CA VAL A 536 21.21 9.39 -17.79
C VAL A 536 21.05 10.00 -16.39
N GLY A 537 19.87 10.56 -16.14
CA GLY A 537 19.55 11.23 -14.88
C GLY A 537 20.00 12.69 -14.79
N LYS A 538 20.79 13.23 -15.73
CA LYS A 538 21.09 14.68 -15.77
C LYS A 538 19.88 15.52 -16.19
N SER A 539 19.11 15.01 -17.14
CA SER A 539 17.85 15.59 -17.58
C SER A 539 16.78 14.50 -17.72
N PHE A 540 15.54 14.92 -17.74
CA PHE A 540 14.38 14.08 -17.89
C PHE A 540 13.30 14.82 -18.66
N GLN A 541 12.46 14.08 -19.38
CA GLN A 541 11.31 14.65 -20.06
C GLN A 541 10.10 14.56 -19.16
N VAL A 542 9.32 15.63 -19.07
CA VAL A 542 8.01 15.66 -18.42
C VAL A 542 6.99 16.08 -19.45
N CYS A 543 5.99 15.24 -19.66
CA CYS A 543 4.85 15.48 -20.52
C CYS A 543 3.59 15.48 -19.66
N TRP A 544 2.70 16.45 -19.86
CA TRP A 544 1.49 16.52 -19.06
C TRP A 544 0.31 17.12 -19.81
N ASP A 545 -0.87 16.59 -19.55
CA ASP A 545 -2.14 17.17 -19.96
C ASP A 545 -3.05 17.17 -18.73
N CYS A 546 -3.08 18.30 -18.02
CA CYS A 546 -3.68 18.41 -16.71
C CYS A 546 -4.67 19.57 -16.68
N PRO A 547 -5.95 19.31 -16.34
CA PRO A 547 -6.95 20.37 -16.31
C PRO A 547 -6.75 21.29 -15.11
N GLY A 548 -7.05 22.58 -15.30
CA GLY A 548 -6.98 23.61 -14.26
C GLY A 548 -7.90 23.37 -13.07
N THR A 549 -9.17 23.04 -13.31
CA THR A 549 -10.22 23.03 -12.27
C THR A 549 -11.18 21.83 -12.35
N LEU A 550 -10.76 20.69 -12.88
CA LEU A 550 -11.63 19.50 -12.90
C LEU A 550 -11.39 18.63 -11.67
N LEU A 551 -12.46 18.18 -11.02
CA LEU A 551 -12.31 17.06 -10.08
C LEU A 551 -11.83 15.83 -10.83
N PRO A 552 -11.07 14.97 -10.13
CA PRO A 552 -10.55 13.75 -10.70
C PRO A 552 -11.65 12.71 -10.97
N PHE A 553 -12.17 12.68 -12.19
CA PHE A 553 -13.07 11.67 -12.78
C PHE A 553 -13.11 11.74 -14.32
N HIS A 554 -12.18 12.46 -14.95
CA HIS A 554 -12.17 12.65 -16.40
C HIS A 554 -11.02 11.85 -16.98
N VAL A 555 -11.32 11.06 -18.00
CA VAL A 555 -10.31 10.46 -18.86
C VAL A 555 -10.40 11.18 -20.19
N LYS A 556 -9.37 11.92 -20.58
CA LYS A 556 -9.27 12.46 -21.93
C LYS A 556 -8.88 11.30 -22.85
N PRO A 557 -9.71 10.93 -23.84
CA PRO A 557 -9.44 9.78 -24.71
C PRO A 557 -8.09 9.85 -25.42
N ILE A 558 -7.68 11.06 -25.82
CA ILE A 558 -6.41 11.30 -26.49
C ILE A 558 -5.80 12.51 -25.79
N PRO A 559 -4.90 12.31 -24.81
CA PRO A 559 -4.17 13.39 -24.18
C PRO A 559 -3.36 14.16 -25.21
N GLU A 560 -3.26 15.47 -25.04
CA GLU A 560 -2.44 16.37 -25.86
C GLU A 560 -1.37 16.99 -24.95
N PRO A 561 -0.37 16.20 -24.53
CA PRO A 561 0.54 16.65 -23.49
C PRO A 561 1.47 17.75 -23.97
N VAL A 562 1.70 18.72 -23.09
CA VAL A 562 2.83 19.65 -23.22
C VAL A 562 4.06 18.96 -22.64
N CYS A 563 5.14 18.90 -23.42
CA CYS A 563 6.36 18.20 -23.06
C CYS A 563 7.55 19.15 -22.91
N GLU A 564 8.29 19.02 -21.82
CA GLU A 564 9.51 19.78 -21.55
C GLU A 564 10.66 18.83 -21.16
N ILE A 565 11.87 19.15 -21.61
CA ILE A 565 13.10 18.50 -21.12
C ILE A 565 13.67 19.38 -20.01
N LEU A 566 13.82 18.80 -18.82
CA LEU A 566 14.14 19.51 -17.60
C LEU A 566 15.39 18.90 -16.96
N GLU A 567 16.23 19.76 -16.38
CA GLU A 567 17.29 19.32 -15.47
C GLU A 567 16.80 19.29 -14.02
N SER A 568 15.75 20.06 -13.70
CA SER A 568 15.09 20.09 -12.40
C SER A 568 13.62 20.48 -12.54
N LEU A 569 12.77 19.99 -11.63
CA LEU A 569 11.34 20.28 -11.63
C LEU A 569 11.11 21.75 -11.25
N PRO A 570 10.47 22.56 -12.12
CA PRO A 570 10.13 23.93 -11.78
C PRO A 570 9.05 23.95 -10.70
N GLY A 571 9.19 24.87 -9.76
CA GLY A 571 8.16 25.20 -8.78
C GLY A 571 7.13 26.19 -9.33
N GLY A 572 6.04 26.39 -8.59
CA GLY A 572 5.04 27.41 -8.90
C GLY A 572 4.24 27.16 -10.19
N ALA A 573 4.13 25.91 -10.64
CA ALA A 573 3.41 25.57 -11.87
C ALA A 573 1.97 26.06 -11.79
N LYS A 574 1.53 26.75 -12.85
CA LYS A 574 0.13 27.04 -13.09
C LYS A 574 -0.47 25.83 -13.81
N MET A 575 -1.67 25.44 -13.40
CA MET A 575 -2.40 24.41 -14.15
C MET A 575 -2.96 25.03 -15.42
N GLY A 576 -3.09 24.21 -16.47
CA GLY A 576 -3.65 24.65 -17.74
C GLY A 576 -5.11 25.06 -17.62
N ASP A 577 -5.70 25.50 -18.72
CA ASP A 577 -7.13 25.71 -18.78
C ASP A 577 -7.88 24.40 -18.50
N VAL A 578 -9.15 24.53 -18.15
CA VAL A 578 -10.04 23.37 -18.09
C VAL A 578 -10.08 22.72 -19.48
N TRP A 579 -10.00 21.38 -19.54
CA TRP A 579 -10.10 20.67 -20.81
C TRP A 579 -11.31 21.13 -21.61
N SER A 580 -11.12 21.29 -22.92
CA SER A 580 -12.22 21.48 -23.85
C SER A 580 -13.15 20.27 -23.73
N GLY A 581 -14.44 20.54 -23.52
CA GLY A 581 -15.44 19.51 -23.26
C GLY A 581 -16.83 20.11 -23.25
N SER A 582 -17.83 19.23 -23.31
CA SER A 582 -19.23 19.63 -23.27
C SER A 582 -19.51 20.47 -22.02
N LEU A 583 -20.16 21.61 -22.23
CA LEU A 583 -20.72 22.36 -21.13
C LEU A 583 -21.80 21.52 -20.45
N CYS A 584 -21.92 21.71 -19.15
CA CYS A 584 -23.04 21.18 -18.41
C CYS A 584 -24.35 21.69 -19.03
N PRO A 585 -25.35 20.80 -19.22
CA PRO A 585 -26.64 21.23 -19.71
C PRO A 585 -27.21 22.36 -18.85
N ASP A 586 -27.84 23.35 -19.49
CA ASP A 586 -28.37 24.54 -18.81
C ASP A 586 -29.27 24.21 -17.62
N TRP A 587 -30.07 23.15 -17.75
CA TRP A 587 -30.98 22.69 -16.69
C TRP A 587 -30.23 22.19 -15.45
N CYS A 588 -29.04 21.61 -15.62
CA CYS A 588 -28.19 21.19 -14.52
C CYS A 588 -27.43 22.39 -13.93
N MET A 589 -26.98 23.34 -14.78
CA MET A 589 -26.32 24.56 -14.31
C MET A 589 -27.23 25.48 -13.49
N LYS A 590 -28.54 25.40 -13.69
CA LYS A 590 -29.54 26.09 -12.86
C LYS A 590 -29.70 25.50 -11.45
N GLN A 591 -29.17 24.29 -11.20
CA GLN A 591 -29.21 23.68 -9.88
C GLN A 591 -28.06 24.20 -9.02
N GLU A 592 -28.32 24.38 -7.72
CA GLU A 592 -27.27 24.68 -6.76
C GLU A 592 -26.28 23.51 -6.67
N PRO A 593 -24.97 23.78 -6.48
CA PRO A 593 -24.00 22.73 -6.19
C PRO A 593 -24.43 21.89 -4.99
N VAL A 594 -24.44 20.56 -5.15
CA VAL A 594 -24.71 19.63 -4.06
C VAL A 594 -23.52 19.54 -3.09
N SER A 595 -22.32 19.92 -3.55
CA SER A 595 -21.13 20.03 -2.71
C SER A 595 -20.08 20.93 -3.36
N GLN A 596 -19.20 21.49 -2.54
CA GLN A 596 -17.94 22.10 -2.99
C GLN A 596 -16.78 21.23 -2.52
N LYS A 597 -15.79 21.03 -3.40
CA LYS A 597 -14.61 20.24 -3.10
C LYS A 597 -13.36 21.06 -3.34
N ASN A 598 -12.56 21.23 -2.28
CA ASN A 598 -11.21 21.77 -2.40
C ASN A 598 -10.33 20.73 -3.06
N THR A 599 -9.84 21.02 -4.27
CA THR A 599 -8.78 20.23 -4.90
C THR A 599 -7.43 20.90 -4.65
N GLN A 600 -6.35 20.22 -5.05
CA GLN A 600 -5.01 20.81 -5.02
C GLN A 600 -4.81 21.90 -6.08
N SER A 601 -5.70 21.97 -7.07
CA SER A 601 -5.65 22.94 -8.16
C SER A 601 -6.56 24.15 -7.86
N ASP A 602 -7.81 23.91 -7.46
CA ASP A 602 -8.79 24.95 -7.06
C ASP A 602 -10.03 24.35 -6.35
N VAL A 603 -10.97 25.20 -5.92
CA VAL A 603 -12.31 24.79 -5.48
C VAL A 603 -13.15 24.37 -6.69
N VAL A 604 -13.84 23.24 -6.57
CA VAL A 604 -14.74 22.73 -7.61
C VAL A 604 -16.16 22.57 -7.06
N ASP A 605 -17.10 23.23 -7.72
CA ASP A 605 -18.53 23.05 -7.50
C ASP A 605 -19.01 21.75 -8.14
N VAL A 606 -19.61 20.85 -7.36
CA VAL A 606 -20.18 19.60 -7.87
C VAL A 606 -21.69 19.71 -7.94
N ARG A 607 -22.24 19.47 -9.12
CA ARG A 607 -23.69 19.31 -9.35
C ARG A 607 -23.97 17.86 -9.76
N MET A 608 -25.00 17.27 -9.19
CA MET A 608 -25.49 15.94 -9.56
C MET A 608 -26.95 16.08 -9.95
N CYS A 609 -27.23 15.88 -11.24
CA CYS A 609 -28.48 16.27 -11.85
C CYS A 609 -29.14 15.03 -12.48
N SER A 610 -30.31 14.60 -11.99
CA SER A 610 -31.01 13.45 -12.56
C SER A 610 -31.70 13.82 -13.87
N ALA A 611 -31.46 13.07 -14.95
CA ALA A 611 -32.13 13.28 -16.23
C ALA A 611 -33.67 13.20 -16.12
N ARG A 612 -34.20 12.52 -15.09
CA ARG A 612 -35.64 12.35 -14.85
C ARG A 612 -36.29 13.55 -14.18
N THR A 613 -35.53 14.48 -13.61
CA THR A 613 -36.14 15.55 -12.80
C THR A 613 -36.87 16.59 -13.61
N HIS A 614 -36.51 16.88 -14.87
CA HIS A 614 -37.28 17.76 -15.76
C HIS A 614 -36.88 17.57 -17.24
N GLN A 615 -37.55 16.67 -17.95
CA GLN A 615 -38.06 17.06 -19.27
C GLN A 615 -39.36 17.84 -19.00
N PRO A 616 -39.59 19.00 -19.65
CA PRO A 616 -40.86 19.72 -19.52
C PRO A 616 -42.07 18.84 -19.87
#